data_AF-A0AAV1UBG8-F1
#
_entry.id   AF-A0AAV1UBG8-F1
#
_cell.length_a   1.000
_cell.length_b   1.000
_cell.length_c   1.000
_cell.angle_alpha   90.00
_cell.angle_beta   90.00
_cell.angle_gamma   90.00
#
_symmetry.space_group_name_H-M   'P 1'
#
loop_
_entity.id
_entity.type
_entity.pdbx_description
1 polymer ?
#
loop_
_entity_poly.entity_id
_entity_poly.type
_entity_poly.pdbx_seq_one_letter_code
_entity_poly.pdbx_strand_id
1 'polypeptide(L)' 'MYLFCKRTVVARQISKAWNQASNGKAGRVHRTIFNLARSMIFACALPLNFWGNTVFYAIYVLNRSPTSSYRNVCRHSKR' A
#
# COMPACT_ATOMS: atom_id res chain seq x y z
N MET A 1 -14.97 -15.56 4.64
CA MET A 1 -14.35 -14.43 5.39
C MET A 1 -14.68 -14.46 6.90
N TYR A 2 -15.94 -14.67 7.30
CA TYR A 2 -16.31 -14.85 8.72
C TYR A 2 -15.54 -16.00 9.41
N LEU A 3 -15.43 -17.16 8.74
CA LEU A 3 -14.68 -18.32 9.25
C LEU A 3 -13.20 -18.03 9.52
N PHE A 4 -12.53 -17.28 8.63
CA PHE A 4 -11.13 -16.89 8.79
C PHE A 4 -10.95 -16.01 10.03
N CYS A 5 -11.80 -15.00 10.17
CA CYS A 5 -11.78 -14.03 11.26
C CYS A 5 -11.92 -14.71 12.64
N LYS A 6 -12.85 -15.68 12.76
CA LYS A 6 -13.01 -16.49 13.98
C LYS A 6 -11.78 -17.33 14.30
N ARG A 7 -11.13 -17.90 13.29
CA ARG A 7 -9.99 -18.81 13.47
C ARG A 7 -8.69 -18.08 13.78
N THR A 8 -8.51 -16.85 13.29
CA THR A 8 -7.27 -16.07 13.47
C THR A 8 -7.34 -15.05 14.61
N VAL A 9 -8.45 -14.98 15.36
CA VAL A 9 -8.69 -13.99 16.43
C VAL A 9 -8.48 -12.54 15.95
N VAL A 10 -8.71 -12.29 14.66
CA VAL A 10 -8.65 -10.95 14.08
C VAL A 10 -10.04 -10.34 14.24
N ALA A 11 -10.16 -9.10 14.72
CA ALA A 11 -11.43 -8.41 14.76
C ALA A 11 -11.78 -7.81 13.38
N ARG A 12 -12.96 -8.11 12.84
CA ARG A 12 -13.48 -7.47 11.62
C ARG A 12 -14.26 -6.22 11.99
N GLN A 13 -13.73 -5.07 11.60
CA GLN A 13 -14.47 -3.81 11.63
C GLN A 13 -15.04 -3.52 10.23
N ILE A 14 -16.31 -3.14 10.16
CA ILE A 14 -16.97 -2.74 8.91
C ILE A 14 -17.24 -1.23 9.01
N SER A 15 -16.66 -0.46 8.10
CA SER A 15 -16.97 0.97 7.97
C SER A 15 -18.42 1.16 7.52
N LYS A 16 -19.08 2.23 8.00
CA LYS A 16 -20.44 2.60 7.59
C LYS A 16 -20.51 2.69 6.06
N ALA A 17 -21.54 2.07 5.48
CA ALA A 17 -21.80 2.16 4.05
C ALA A 17 -21.80 3.63 3.60
N TRP A 18 -21.19 3.91 2.45
CA TRP A 18 -21.07 5.26 1.89
C TRP A 18 -20.22 6.25 2.70
N ASN A 19 -19.61 5.84 3.82
CA ASN A 19 -18.67 6.68 4.57
C ASN A 19 -17.21 6.32 4.25
N GLN A 20 -16.74 6.80 3.09
CA GLN A 20 -15.38 6.55 2.59
C GLN A 20 -14.28 7.23 3.44
N ALA A 21 -14.62 8.22 4.26
CA ALA A 21 -13.66 8.98 5.06
C ALA A 21 -12.87 8.10 6.05
N SER A 22 -13.50 7.05 6.60
CA SER A 22 -12.86 6.09 7.51
C SER A 22 -11.71 5.31 6.85
N ASN A 23 -11.75 5.13 5.53
CA ASN A 23 -10.72 4.41 4.76
C ASN A 23 -9.64 5.34 4.18
N GLY A 24 -9.61 6.61 4.60
CA GLY A 24 -8.74 7.63 4.01
C GLY A 24 -7.25 7.27 4.02
N LYS A 25 -6.77 6.59 5.07
CA LYS A 25 -5.37 6.13 5.15
C LYS A 25 -5.08 5.06 4.10
N ALA A 26 -5.93 4.04 3.98
CA ALA A 26 -5.79 2.98 2.99
C ALA A 26 -5.84 3.55 1.57
N GLY A 27 -6.79 4.45 1.28
CA GLY A 27 -6.90 5.11 -0.02
C GLY A 27 -5.67 5.94 -0.40
N ARG A 28 -5.09 6.70 0.55
CA ARG A 28 -3.84 7.44 0.30
C ARG A 28 -2.68 6.51 -0.04
N VAL A 29 -2.48 5.46 0.75
CA VAL A 29 -1.41 4.48 0.50
C VAL A 29 -1.60 3.80 -0.86
N HIS A 30 -2.83 3.40 -1.19
CA HIS A 30 -3.16 2.77 -2.46
C HIS A 30 -2.80 3.69 -3.65
N ARG A 31 -3.18 4.98 -3.59
CA ARG A 31 -2.80 5.97 -4.63
C ARG A 31 -1.29 6.13 -4.76
N THR A 32 -0.56 6.22 -3.64
CA THR A 32 0.90 6.36 -3.66
C THR A 32 1.58 5.17 -4.33
N ILE A 33 1.17 3.94 -4.01
CA ILE A 33 1.73 2.73 -4.63
C ILE A 33 1.51 2.72 -6.14
N PHE A 34 0.29 3.02 -6.58
CA PHE A 34 -0.05 2.99 -8.01
C PHE A 34 0.60 4.12 -8.80
N ASN A 35 0.75 5.30 -8.21
CA ASN A 35 1.47 6.39 -8.85
C ASN A 35 2.95 6.03 -9.02
N LEU A 36 3.58 5.48 -7.98
CA LEU A 36 4.98 5.03 -8.07
C LEU A 36 5.17 3.93 -9.12
N ALA A 37 4.27 2.93 -9.13
CA ALA A 37 4.33 1.86 -10.10
C ALA A 37 4.17 2.38 -11.54
N ARG A 38 3.23 3.30 -11.80
CA ARG A 38 3.07 3.93 -13.12
C ARG A 38 4.30 4.72 -13.54
N SER A 39 4.86 5.53 -12.63
CA SER A 39 6.08 6.29 -12.91
C SER A 39 7.25 5.39 -13.25
N MET A 40 7.41 4.25 -12.57
CA MET A 40 8.46 3.27 -12.87
C MET A 40 8.28 2.61 -14.25
N ILE A 41 7.05 2.21 -14.60
CA ILE A 41 6.77 1.62 -15.93
C ILE A 41 7.09 2.63 -17.03
N PHE A 42 6.65 3.88 -16.86
CA PHE A 42 6.88 4.93 -17.83
C PHE A 42 8.37 5.30 -17.94
N ALA A 43 9.05 5.52 -16.81
CA ALA A 43 10.45 5.93 -16.78
C ALA A 43 11.40 4.86 -17.33
N CYS A 44 11.08 3.58 -17.11
CA CYS A 44 11.90 2.46 -17.61
C CYS A 44 11.40 1.89 -18.94
N ALA A 45 10.40 2.51 -19.59
CA ALA A 45 9.77 2.02 -20.83
C ALA A 45 9.38 0.52 -20.77
N LEU A 46 8.90 0.06 -19.61
CA LEU A 46 8.55 -1.34 -19.41
C LEU A 46 7.23 -1.68 -20.11
N PRO A 47 7.12 -2.87 -20.73
CA PRO A 47 5.83 -3.32 -21.22
C PRO A 47 4.86 -3.59 -20.06
N LEU A 48 3.56 -3.46 -20.33
CA LEU A 48 2.52 -3.45 -19.29
C LEU A 48 2.36 -4.79 -18.57
N ASN A 49 2.86 -5.88 -19.15
CA ASN A 49 2.96 -7.20 -18.53
C ASN A 49 3.80 -7.20 -17.24
N PHE A 50 4.75 -6.25 -17.10
CA PHE A 50 5.54 -6.10 -15.86
C PHE A 50 4.80 -5.41 -14.71
N TRP A 51 3.53 -5.02 -14.90
CA TRP A 51 2.74 -4.30 -13.90
C TRP A 51 2.81 -4.91 -12.49
N GLY A 52 2.65 -6.24 -12.37
CA GLY A 52 2.72 -6.94 -11.09
C GLY A 52 4.07 -6.75 -10.40
N ASN A 53 5.17 -7.02 -11.12
CA ASN A 53 6.54 -6.86 -10.62
C ASN A 53 6.82 -5.41 -10.23
N THR A 54 6.37 -4.44 -11.03
CA THR A 54 6.59 -3.03 -10.74
C THR A 54 5.82 -2.58 -9.50
N VAL A 55 4.61 -3.09 -9.27
CA VAL A 55 3.86 -2.84 -8.02
C VAL A 55 4.58 -3.42 -6.81
N PHE A 56 5.10 -4.66 -6.89
CA PHE A 56 5.89 -5.25 -5.81
C PHE A 56 7.14 -4.42 -5.50
N TYR A 57 7.85 -3.98 -6.54
CA TYR A 57 9.03 -3.14 -6.39
C TYR A 57 8.69 -1.76 -5.81
N ALA A 58 7.59 -1.13 -6.25
CA ALA A 58 7.10 0.11 -5.68
C ALA A 58 6.80 -0.02 -4.18
N ILE A 59 6.19 -1.14 -3.75
CA ILE A 59 5.95 -1.42 -2.32
C ILE A 59 7.27 -1.60 -1.57
N TYR A 60 8.23 -2.31 -2.14
CA TYR A 60 9.56 -2.50 -1.55
C TYR A 60 10.26 -1.16 -1.32
N VAL A 61 10.30 -0.30 -2.34
CA VAL A 61 10.88 1.05 -2.24
C VAL A 61 10.16 1.87 -1.17
N LEU A 62 8.82 1.96 -1.22
CA LEU A 62 8.04 2.74 -0.24
C LEU A 62 8.22 2.29 1.21
N ASN A 63 8.46 0.99 1.44
CA ASN A 63 8.68 0.47 2.77
C ASN A 63 10.09 0.80 3.30
N ARG A 64 11.08 0.99 2.42
CA ARG A 64 12.47 1.30 2.78
C ARG A 64 12.84 2.78 2.65
N SER A 65 12.06 3.59 1.96
CA SER A 65 12.26 5.03 1.91
C SER A 65 11.89 5.69 3.25
N PRO A 66 12.67 6.68 3.72
CA PRO A 66 12.31 7.46 4.89
C PRO A 66 11.03 8.25 4.61
N THR A 67 10.09 8.24 5.56
CA THR A 67 8.86 9.03 5.42
C THR A 67 9.10 10.44 5.96
N SER A 68 8.67 11.49 5.25
CA SER A 68 8.79 12.89 5.69
C SER A 68 8.33 13.13 7.14
N SER A 69 7.33 12.39 7.61
CA SER A 69 6.82 12.48 8.99
C SER A 69 7.77 11.97 10.07
N TYR A 70 8.88 11.30 9.71
CA TYR A 70 9.87 10.74 10.63
C TYR A 70 11.28 10.93 10.06
N ARG A 71 12.10 11.72 10.74
CA ARG A 71 13.51 11.95 10.35
C ARG A 71 14.25 10.60 10.35
N ASN A 72 14.78 10.20 9.20
CA ASN A 72 15.65 9.03 9.01
C ASN A 72 15.09 7.65 9.39
N VAL A 73 13.77 7.47 9.49
CA VAL A 73 13.14 6.16 9.78
C VAL A 73 12.22 5.72 8.63
N CYS A 74 12.50 4.57 8.04
CA CYS A 74 11.67 3.98 7.00
C CYS A 74 10.50 3.20 7.60
N ARG A 75 9.48 2.88 6.80
CA ARG A 75 8.27 2.21 7.33
C ARG A 75 8.56 0.78 7.80
N HIS A 76 9.53 0.12 7.19
CA HIS A 76 9.98 -1.22 7.57
C HIS A 76 10.59 -1.28 8.97
N SER A 77 11.37 -0.26 9.37
CA SER A 77 12.03 -0.21 10.69
C SER A 77 11.11 0.22 11.84
N LYS A 78 9.79 0.34 11.59
CA LYS A 78 8.78 0.67 12.61
C LYS A 78 7.99 -0.54 13.12
N ARG A 79 8.31 -1.75 12.63
CA ARG A 79 7.67 -2.99 13.09
C ARG A 79 8.34 -3.52 14.34
#